data_AF-A0A966HC58-F1
#
_entry.id   AF-A0A966HC58-F1
#
_cell.length_a   1.000
_cell.length_b   1.000
_cell.length_c   1.000
_cell.angle_alpha   90.00
_cell.angle_beta   90.00
_cell.angle_gamma   90.00
#
_symmetry.space_group_name_H-M   'P 1'
#
loop_
_entity.id
_entity.type
_entity.pdbx_description
1 polymer ?
#
loop_
_entity_poly.entity_id
_entity_poly.type
_entity_poly.pdbx_seq_one_letter_code
_entity_poly.pdbx_strand_id
1 'polypeptide(L)'
;MLGILFVIGVVFLIMFYQPAQTEDNIPQKISDRLDQLWSIVQESFSTNKYLRAEKALLTILRIDERNSTAYNRLGILYAKQKAFKDAIECFEIAQSLEPSASSLHNVGLIYFETGDYAKSALA
;
A
#
# COMPACT_ATOMS: atom_id res chain seq x y z
N MET A 1 -28.13 -10.69 -47.98
CA MET A 1 -27.93 -9.26 -47.67
C MET A 1 -28.20 -8.91 -46.20
N LEU A 2 -29.22 -9.46 -45.55
CA LEU A 2 -29.56 -9.13 -44.15
C LEU A 2 -28.51 -9.59 -43.11
N GLY A 3 -27.88 -10.75 -43.31
CA GLY A 3 -26.91 -11.31 -42.34
C GLY A 3 -25.60 -10.51 -42.22
N ILE A 4 -25.17 -9.84 -43.29
CA ILE A 4 -23.92 -9.05 -43.29
C ILE A 4 -24.09 -7.77 -42.47
N LEU A 5 -25.28 -7.13 -42.55
CA LEU A 5 -25.60 -5.94 -41.76
C LEU A 5 -25.64 -6.24 -40.25
N PHE A 6 -26.13 -7.43 -39.86
CA PHE A 6 -26.14 -7.85 -38.47
C PHE A 6 -24.73 -8.03 -37.91
N VAL A 7 -23.84 -8.67 -38.67
CA VAL A 7 -22.44 -8.87 -38.26
C VAL A 7 -21.71 -7.54 -38.12
N ILE A 8 -21.91 -6.61 -39.05
CA ILE A 8 -21.33 -5.27 -38.97
C ILE A 8 -21.86 -4.51 -37.74
N GLY A 9 -23.15 -4.62 -37.44
CA GLY A 9 -23.74 -4.02 -36.24
C GLY A 9 -23.17 -4.57 -34.94
N VAL A 10 -22.94 -5.88 -34.86
CA VAL A 10 -22.32 -6.52 -33.70
C VAL A 10 -20.84 -6.14 -33.55
N VAL A 11 -20.08 -6.12 -34.65
CA VAL A 11 -18.67 -5.68 -34.63
C VAL A 11 -18.54 -4.21 -34.26
N PHE A 12 -19.45 -3.36 -34.75
CA PHE A 12 -19.55 -1.96 -34.36
C PHE A 12 -19.87 -1.85 -32.86
N LEU A 13 -20.85 -2.61 -32.36
CA LEU A 13 -21.19 -2.60 -30.95
C LEU A 13 -20.03 -3.06 -30.06
N ILE A 14 -19.23 -4.05 -30.50
CA ILE A 14 -18.02 -4.50 -29.78
C ILE A 14 -16.88 -3.47 -29.86
N MET A 15 -16.65 -2.82 -31.02
CA MET A 15 -15.62 -1.79 -31.17
C MET A 15 -15.93 -0.52 -30.37
N PHE A 16 -17.21 -0.19 -30.20
CA PHE A 16 -17.67 0.96 -29.41
C PHE A 16 -18.05 0.59 -27.97
N TYR A 17 -17.98 -0.70 -27.61
CA TYR A 17 -18.09 -1.15 -26.22
C TYR A 17 -16.79 -0.82 -25.49
N GLN A 18 -16.67 0.41 -25.03
CA GLN A 18 -15.71 0.75 -24.00
C GLN A 18 -16.31 0.27 -22.67
N PRO A 19 -15.75 -0.77 -22.01
CA PRO A 19 -16.14 -1.04 -20.63
C PRO A 19 -15.87 0.26 -19.87
N ALA A 20 -16.89 0.77 -19.18
CA ALA A 20 -16.70 1.93 -18.31
C ALA A 20 -15.51 1.62 -17.42
N GLN A 21 -14.39 2.32 -17.64
CA GLN A 21 -13.28 2.25 -16.70
C GLN A 21 -13.85 2.82 -15.42
N THR A 22 -14.14 1.95 -14.46
CA THR A 22 -14.30 2.38 -13.08
C THR A 22 -12.92 2.79 -12.62
N GLU A 23 -12.47 3.97 -13.07
CA GLU A 23 -11.56 4.77 -12.26
C GLU A 23 -12.25 4.84 -10.90
N ASP A 24 -11.63 4.25 -9.88
CA ASP A 24 -11.98 4.47 -8.50
C ASP A 24 -11.80 5.97 -8.22
N ASN A 25 -12.79 6.76 -8.63
CA ASN A 25 -12.80 8.20 -8.55
C ASN A 25 -13.08 8.56 -7.09
N ILE A 26 -12.04 8.39 -6.27
CA ILE A 26 -12.01 8.85 -4.89
C ILE A 26 -12.39 10.34 -4.91
N PRO A 27 -13.44 10.76 -4.17
CA PRO A 27 -13.84 12.16 -4.13
C PRO A 27 -12.64 13.08 -3.86
N GLN A 28 -12.53 14.19 -4.58
CA GLN A 28 -11.39 15.13 -4.46
C GLN A 28 -11.04 15.47 -3.01
N LYS A 29 -12.05 15.72 -2.17
CA LYS A 29 -11.87 16.00 -0.74
C LYS A 29 -11.15 14.87 0.03
N ILE A 30 -11.35 13.62 -0.36
CA ILE A 30 -10.66 12.47 0.23
C ILE A 30 -9.23 12.39 -0.29
N SER A 31 -9.00 12.67 -1.59
CA SER A 31 -7.63 12.79 -2.14
C SER A 31 -6.83 13.86 -1.42
N ASP A 32 -7.37 15.08 -1.31
CA ASP A 32 -6.71 16.19 -0.61
C ASP A 32 -6.39 15.83 0.86
N ARG A 33 -7.29 15.08 1.50
CA ARG A 33 -7.10 14.61 2.88
C ARG A 33 -6.01 13.54 2.96
N LEU A 34 -5.93 12.63 1.99
CA LEU A 34 -4.85 11.63 1.92
C LEU A 34 -3.50 12.32 1.75
N ASP A 35 -3.40 13.32 0.87
CA ASP A 35 -2.17 14.10 0.68
C ASP A 35 -1.72 14.78 1.97
N GLN A 36 -2.66 15.37 2.71
CA GLN A 36 -2.39 15.95 4.03
C GLN A 36 -1.90 14.90 5.04
N LEU A 37 -2.50 13.70 5.05
CA LEU A 37 -2.08 12.62 5.94
C LEU A 37 -0.66 12.16 5.62
N TRP A 38 -0.33 11.97 4.34
CA TRP A 38 1.02 11.61 3.91
C TRP A 38 2.05 12.68 4.24
N SER A 39 1.69 13.96 4.10
CA SER A 39 2.53 15.08 4.53
C SER A 39 2.81 15.02 6.05
N ILE A 40 1.78 14.77 6.87
CA ILE A 40 1.94 14.59 8.32
C ILE A 40 2.85 13.42 8.65
N VAL A 41 2.71 12.29 7.93
CA VAL A 41 3.59 11.12 8.13
C VAL A 41 5.04 11.51 7.88
N GLN A 42 5.33 12.15 6.73
CA GLN A 42 6.68 12.56 6.37
C GLN A 42 7.30 13.53 7.38
N GLU A 43 6.57 14.56 7.81
CA GLU A 43 7.00 15.52 8.84
C GLU A 43 7.22 14.85 10.21
N SER A 44 6.34 13.90 10.57
CA SER A 44 6.43 13.22 11.85
C SER A 44 7.66 12.31 11.93
N PHE A 45 8.06 11.69 10.81
CA PHE A 45 9.32 10.94 10.73
C PHE A 45 10.56 11.83 10.86
N SER A 46 10.57 13.03 10.26
CA SER A 46 11.71 13.96 10.38
C SER A 46 11.83 14.59 11.77
N THR A 47 10.73 14.69 12.50
CA THR A 47 10.67 15.29 13.84
C THR A 47 10.61 14.27 14.99
N ASN A 48 10.78 12.97 14.71
CA ASN A 48 10.67 11.86 15.67
C ASN A 48 9.33 11.82 16.46
N LYS A 49 8.25 12.37 15.90
CA LYS A 49 6.91 12.39 16.52
C LYS A 49 6.13 11.12 16.18
N TYR A 50 6.57 9.99 16.72
CA TYR A 50 6.09 8.66 16.30
C TYR A 50 4.59 8.43 16.49
N LEU A 51 4.00 8.87 17.61
CA LEU A 51 2.56 8.74 17.85
C LEU A 51 1.71 9.49 16.81
N ARG A 52 2.21 10.62 16.30
CA ARG A 52 1.51 11.40 15.26
C ARG A 52 1.58 10.69 13.90
N ALA A 53 2.74 10.11 13.56
CA ALA A 53 2.91 9.29 12.37
C ALA A 53 1.98 8.07 12.40
N GLU A 54 1.94 7.34 13.52
CA GLU A 54 1.10 6.17 13.70
C GLU A 54 -0.38 6.49 13.48
N LYS A 55 -0.89 7.55 14.13
CA LYS A 55 -2.28 7.97 13.97
C LYS A 55 -2.62 8.35 12.52
N ALA A 56 -1.70 9.00 11.81
CA ALA A 56 -1.89 9.36 10.41
C ALA A 56 -1.92 8.11 9.52
N LEU A 57 -0.99 7.17 9.72
CA LEU A 57 -0.93 5.90 8.99
C LEU A 57 -2.17 5.03 9.22
N LEU A 58 -2.62 4.90 10.48
CA LEU A 58 -3.86 4.20 10.81
C LEU A 58 -5.09 4.88 10.19
N THR A 59 -5.06 6.20 10.01
CA THR A 59 -6.14 6.92 9.31
C THR A 59 -6.11 6.65 7.80
N ILE A 60 -4.93 6.58 7.19
CA ILE A 60 -4.76 6.16 5.79
C ILE A 60 -5.32 4.75 5.61
N LEU A 61 -4.98 3.82 6.50
CA LEU A 61 -5.48 2.43 6.46
C LEU A 61 -6.99 2.30 6.70
N ARG A 62 -7.64 3.30 7.30
CA ARG A 62 -9.12 3.35 7.38
C ARG A 62 -9.77 3.81 6.09
N ILE A 63 -9.04 4.53 5.24
CA ILE A 63 -9.50 4.99 3.93
C ILE A 63 -9.21 3.90 2.88
N ASP A 64 -8.03 3.31 2.94
CA ASP A 64 -7.55 2.24 2.09
C ASP A 64 -6.89 1.15 2.95
N GLU A 65 -7.65 0.12 3.29
CA GLU A 65 -7.19 -1.00 4.13
C GLU A 65 -6.14 -1.89 3.44
N ARG A 66 -5.95 -1.74 2.12
CA ARG A 66 -5.01 -2.52 1.32
C ARG A 66 -3.78 -1.69 0.93
N ASN A 67 -3.51 -0.59 1.63
CA ASN A 67 -2.38 0.28 1.33
C ASN A 67 -1.04 -0.33 1.79
N SER A 68 -0.35 -1.01 0.86
CA SER A 68 0.98 -1.61 1.09
C SER A 68 1.99 -0.62 1.69
N THR A 69 1.99 0.62 1.18
CA THR A 69 2.92 1.67 1.61
C THR A 69 2.67 2.09 3.05
N ALA A 70 1.41 2.21 3.48
CA ALA A 70 1.07 2.58 4.85
C ALA A 70 1.51 1.50 5.85
N TYR A 71 1.31 0.21 5.53
CA TYR A 71 1.83 -0.89 6.32
C TYR A 71 3.36 -0.89 6.39
N ASN A 72 4.05 -0.70 5.27
CA ASN A 72 5.51 -0.61 5.26
C ASN A 72 6.03 0.56 6.14
N ARG A 73 5.35 1.71 6.12
CA ARG A 73 5.69 2.86 6.97
C ARG A 73 5.41 2.58 8.46
N LEU A 74 4.32 1.90 8.81
CA LEU A 74 4.07 1.44 10.19
C LEU A 74 5.14 0.46 10.65
N GLY A 75 5.56 -0.48 9.79
CA GLY A 75 6.65 -1.40 10.09
C GLY A 75 7.95 -0.67 10.45
N ILE A 76 8.35 0.32 9.63
CA ILE A 76 9.53 1.16 9.91
C ILE A 76 9.38 1.90 11.25
N LEU A 77 8.17 2.40 11.54
CA LEU A 77 7.87 3.13 12.76
C LEU A 77 7.99 2.24 14.01
N TYR A 78 7.47 1.03 13.96
CA TYR A 78 7.56 0.05 15.05
C TYR A 78 8.99 -0.48 15.22
N ALA A 79 9.72 -0.70 14.13
CA ALA A 79 11.12 -1.09 14.17
C ALA A 79 11.97 -0.02 14.89
N LYS A 80 11.75 1.27 14.60
CA LYS A 80 12.42 2.39 15.30
C LYS A 80 12.12 2.42 16.81
N GLN A 81 10.95 1.93 17.21
CA GLN A 81 10.53 1.81 18.61
C GLN A 81 10.97 0.47 19.24
N LYS A 82 11.70 -0.37 18.51
CA LYS A 82 12.08 -1.75 18.88
C LYS A 82 10.91 -2.68 19.14
N ALA A 83 9.73 -2.34 18.64
CA ALA A 83 8.55 -3.22 18.60
C ALA A 83 8.68 -4.17 17.39
N PHE A 84 9.67 -5.05 17.42
CA PHE A 84 10.08 -5.85 16.27
C PHE A 84 9.01 -6.82 15.77
N LYS A 85 8.22 -7.39 16.67
CA LYS A 85 7.13 -8.30 16.30
C LYS A 85 6.06 -7.58 15.46
N ASP A 86 5.59 -6.44 15.96
CA ASP A 86 4.58 -5.62 15.27
C ASP A 86 5.13 -5.06 13.95
N ALA A 87 6.42 -4.74 13.92
CA ALA A 87 7.11 -4.31 12.71
C ALA A 87 7.12 -5.40 11.63
N ILE A 88 7.50 -6.63 11.99
CA ILE A 88 7.51 -7.78 11.07
C ILE A 88 6.10 -8.03 10.53
N GLU A 89 5.08 -8.04 11.40
CA GLU A 89 3.68 -8.23 10.97
C GLU A 89 3.26 -7.19 9.93
N CYS A 90 3.58 -5.90 10.17
CA CYS A 90 3.31 -4.85 9.20
C CYS A 90 4.04 -5.06 7.87
N PHE A 91 5.31 -5.48 7.90
CA PHE A 91 6.06 -5.75 6.67
C PHE A 91 5.55 -6.97 5.91
N GLU A 92 5.13 -8.02 6.60
CA GLU A 92 4.53 -9.21 5.99
C GLU A 92 3.20 -8.88 5.32
N ILE A 93 2.36 -8.06 5.98
CA ILE A 93 1.12 -7.56 5.36
C ILE A 93 1.46 -6.73 4.11
N ALA A 94 2.39 -5.78 4.20
CA ALA A 94 2.81 -4.97 3.06
C ALA A 94 3.30 -5.84 1.89
N GLN A 95 4.14 -6.82 2.18
CA GLN A 95 4.67 -7.79 1.21
C GLN A 95 3.57 -8.66 0.57
N SER A 96 2.53 -9.02 1.33
CA SER A 96 1.39 -9.79 0.82
C SER A 96 0.48 -8.99 -0.12
N LEU A 97 0.39 -7.67 0.10
CA LEU A 97 -0.40 -6.74 -0.72
C LEU A 97 0.35 -6.35 -1.98
N GLU A 98 1.61 -5.96 -1.82
CA GLU A 98 2.50 -5.57 -2.92
C GLU A 98 3.92 -6.05 -2.60
N PRO A 99 4.37 -7.13 -3.24
CA PRO A 99 5.72 -7.65 -3.04
C PRO A 99 6.79 -6.60 -3.33
N SER A 100 7.65 -6.31 -2.35
CA SER A 100 8.74 -5.35 -2.53
C SER A 100 10.04 -5.81 -1.86
N ALA A 101 11.17 -5.57 -2.53
CA ALA A 101 12.47 -5.84 -1.95
C ALA A 101 12.72 -5.03 -0.66
N SER A 102 12.08 -3.85 -0.52
CA SER A 102 12.24 -3.01 0.67
C SER A 102 11.61 -3.65 1.92
N SER A 103 10.41 -4.19 1.82
CA SER A 103 9.73 -4.82 2.96
C SER A 103 10.47 -6.07 3.40
N LEU A 104 10.91 -6.89 2.46
CA LEU A 104 11.71 -8.09 2.75
C LEU A 104 13.07 -7.74 3.39
N HIS A 105 13.77 -6.73 2.85
CA HIS A 105 15.02 -6.25 3.43
C HIS A 105 14.85 -5.76 4.87
N ASN A 106 13.77 -5.05 5.17
CA ASN A 106 13.50 -4.57 6.54
C ASN A 106 13.24 -5.72 7.51
N VAL A 107 12.54 -6.77 7.09
CA VAL A 107 12.35 -7.99 7.89
C VAL A 107 13.69 -8.70 8.14
N GLY A 108 14.53 -8.84 7.11
CA GLY A 108 15.87 -9.41 7.24
C GLY A 108 16.75 -8.63 8.23
N LEU A 109 16.69 -7.30 8.19
CA LEU A 109 17.41 -6.44 9.13
C LEU A 109 16.95 -6.64 10.57
N ILE A 110 15.65 -6.78 10.80
CA ILE A 110 15.11 -7.06 12.14
C ILE A 110 15.61 -8.43 12.61
N TYR A 111 15.52 -9.47 11.77
CA TYR A 111 16.01 -10.80 12.15
C TYR A 111 17.50 -10.80 12.48
N PHE A 112 18.29 -10.04 11.73
CA PHE A 112 19.70 -9.84 12.02
C PHE A 112 19.91 -9.16 13.39
N GLU A 113 19.17 -8.10 13.68
CA GLU A 113 19.26 -7.37 14.96
C GLU A 113 18.81 -8.23 16.16
N THR A 114 17.82 -9.10 15.97
CA THR A 114 17.33 -10.02 17.02
C THR A 114 18.11 -11.33 17.12
N GLY A 115 19.12 -11.54 16.27
CA GLY A 115 19.97 -12.74 16.27
C GLY A 115 19.36 -13.98 15.62
N ASP A 116 18.24 -13.85 14.90
CA ASP A 116 17.63 -14.94 14.13
C ASP A 116 18.28 -15.01 12.73
N TYR A 117 19.58 -15.34 12.71
CA TYR A 117 20.39 -15.30 11.49
C TYR A 117 19.91 -16.27 10.41
N ALA A 118 19.27 -17.37 10.81
CA ALA A 118 18.70 -18.33 9.87
C ALA A 118 17.59 -17.69 9.04
N LYS A 119 16.66 -16.97 9.68
CA LYS A 119 15.61 -16.23 8.94
C LYS A 119 16.16 -15.01 8.24
N SER A 120 17.13 -14.32 8.82
CA SER A 120 17.79 -13.18 8.17
C SER A 120 18.42 -13.55 6.84
N ALA A 121 18.97 -14.76 6.68
CA ALA A 121 19.56 -15.21 5.42
C ALA A 121 18.52 -15.62 4.36
N LEU A 122 17.26 -15.81 4.77
CA LEU A 122 16.14 -16.18 3.89
C LEU A 122 15.33 -14.98 3.42
N ALA A 123 15.48 -13.84 4.08
CA ALA A 123 14.89 -12.56 3.73
C ALA A 123 15.85 -11.79 2.80
#